data_AF-A0A1L9T9X9-F1
#
_entry.id   AF-A0A1L9T9X9-F1
#
_cell.length_a   1.000
_cell.length_b   1.000
_cell.length_c   1.000
_cell.angle_alpha   90.00
_cell.angle_beta   90.00
_cell.angle_gamma   90.00
#
_symmetry.space_group_name_H-M   'P 1'
#
loop_
_entity.id
_entity.type
_entity.pdbx_description
1 polymer ?
#
loop_
_entity_poly.entity_id
_entity_poly.type
_entity_poly.pdbx_seq_one_letter_code
_entity_poly.pdbx_strand_id
1 'polypeptide(L)'
;MHRRIRIRNAVTPYCVSIERQFPPLLVQPFRRLQHLVFGLTEDEWSTLSMYFVYFEDLGVTVQLKTWLETDSQRLKAILINEMSRGVQPGRGLVHQYADILHQKMIIHEASRLAFEKWKATADGLEGTAVFRGLRTNRKLVYWWWALWLNKQCAQAGGCCARSCKCCTRNKVRDLDFETWGGHCTPACSCCLHHLGVDRAIEQLGSGREPRFDSREMRKTRFNRKMLHAYAFGLL
;
A
#
# COMPACT_ATOMS: atom_id res chain seq x y z
N MET A 1 13.68 -27.28 -8.76
CA MET A 1 12.51 -26.45 -8.37
C MET A 1 11.19 -27.21 -8.46
N HIS A 2 10.88 -27.90 -9.57
CA HIS A 2 9.59 -28.59 -9.77
C HIS A 2 9.16 -29.59 -8.68
N ARG A 3 10.06 -30.43 -8.12
CA ARG A 3 9.67 -31.39 -7.07
C ARG A 3 9.14 -30.72 -5.80
N ARG A 4 9.75 -29.60 -5.37
CA ARG A 4 9.30 -28.86 -4.17
C ARG A 4 7.90 -28.29 -4.36
N ILE A 5 7.63 -27.73 -5.54
CA ILE A 5 6.32 -27.16 -5.88
C ILE A 5 5.24 -28.25 -5.99
N ARG A 6 5.56 -29.42 -6.56
CA ARG A 6 4.64 -30.57 -6.56
C ARG A 6 4.30 -31.03 -5.15
N ILE A 7 5.31 -31.20 -4.29
CA ILE A 7 5.11 -31.55 -2.88
C ILE A 7 4.27 -30.49 -2.18
N ARG A 8 4.61 -29.21 -2.33
CA ARG A 8 3.84 -28.08 -1.80
C ARG A 8 2.36 -28.22 -2.14
N ASN A 9 2.04 -28.36 -3.42
CA ASN A 9 0.66 -28.43 -3.88
C ASN A 9 -0.06 -29.66 -3.30
N ALA A 10 0.62 -30.80 -3.18
CA ALA A 10 0.06 -32.00 -2.56
C ALA A 10 -0.19 -31.84 -1.05
N VAL A 11 0.65 -31.09 -0.34
CA VAL A 11 0.53 -30.91 1.12
C VAL A 11 -0.27 -29.68 1.54
N THR A 12 -0.51 -28.71 0.64
CA THR A 12 -1.26 -27.48 0.93
C THR A 12 -2.61 -27.74 1.63
N PRO A 13 -3.46 -28.70 1.22
CA PRO A 13 -4.72 -28.97 1.92
C PRO A 13 -4.53 -29.32 3.40
N TYR A 14 -3.51 -30.12 3.71
CA TYR A 14 -3.17 -30.49 5.08
C TYR A 14 -2.62 -29.30 5.87
N CYS A 15 -1.74 -28.51 5.26
CA CYS A 15 -1.25 -27.28 5.88
C CYS A 15 -2.41 -26.34 6.22
N VAL A 16 -3.33 -26.09 5.28
CA VAL A 16 -4.51 -25.25 5.51
C VAL A 16 -5.42 -25.83 6.60
N SER A 17 -5.58 -27.15 6.66
CA SER A 17 -6.32 -27.81 7.74
C SER A 17 -5.69 -27.55 9.12
N ILE A 18 -4.37 -27.69 9.23
CA ILE A 18 -3.63 -27.37 10.46
C ILE A 18 -3.79 -25.88 10.81
N GLU A 19 -3.64 -24.98 9.84
CA GLU A 19 -3.78 -23.53 10.05
C GLU A 19 -5.13 -23.15 10.67
N ARG A 20 -6.21 -23.85 10.32
CA ARG A 20 -7.57 -23.58 10.84
C ARG A 20 -7.73 -23.94 12.32
N GLN A 21 -6.82 -24.74 12.89
CA GLN A 21 -6.88 -25.15 14.29
C GLN A 21 -6.29 -24.11 15.25
N PHE A 22 -5.64 -23.06 14.72
CA PHE A 22 -4.96 -22.06 15.54
C PHE A 22 -5.46 -20.65 15.25
N PRO A 23 -5.42 -19.75 16.25
CA PRO A 23 -5.65 -18.32 16.04
C PRO A 23 -4.74 -17.74 14.94
N PRO A 24 -5.23 -16.78 14.14
CA PRO A 24 -4.49 -16.28 12.97
C PRO A 24 -3.06 -15.79 13.25
N LEU A 25 -2.81 -15.23 14.44
CA LEU A 25 -1.48 -14.79 14.89
C LEU A 25 -0.49 -15.95 15.08
N LEU A 26 -0.95 -17.07 15.68
CA LEU A 26 -0.11 -18.23 15.98
C LEU A 26 0.26 -19.03 14.73
N VAL A 27 -0.49 -18.83 13.64
CA VAL A 27 -0.28 -19.50 12.36
C VAL A 27 0.86 -18.87 11.52
N GLN A 28 1.20 -17.59 11.76
CA GLN A 28 2.15 -16.88 10.91
C GLN A 28 3.56 -17.51 10.87
N PRO A 29 4.14 -18.00 11.99
CA PRO A 29 5.40 -18.75 11.96
C PRO A 29 5.32 -20.02 11.09
N PHE A 30 4.19 -20.72 11.12
CA PHE A 30 3.98 -21.93 10.31
C PHE A 30 3.89 -21.60 8.82
N ARG A 31 3.18 -20.53 8.43
CA ARG A 31 3.14 -20.06 7.04
C ARG A 31 4.51 -19.62 6.53
N ARG A 32 5.27 -18.92 7.37
CA ARG A 32 6.67 -18.58 7.07
C ARG A 32 7.49 -19.84 6.83
N LEU A 33 7.36 -20.86 7.67
CA LEU A 33 8.06 -22.13 7.50
C LEU A 33 7.69 -22.80 6.17
N GLN A 34 6.39 -22.89 5.85
CA GLN A 34 5.92 -23.41 4.56
C GLN A 34 6.56 -22.64 3.39
N HIS A 35 6.59 -21.30 3.45
CA HIS A 35 7.21 -20.48 2.42
C HIS A 35 8.73 -20.72 2.31
N LEU A 36 9.44 -20.90 3.43
CA LEU A 36 10.88 -21.19 3.41
C LEU A 36 11.20 -22.57 2.83
N VAL A 37 10.39 -23.58 3.14
CA VAL A 37 10.57 -24.97 2.70
C VAL A 37 10.19 -25.13 1.23
N PHE A 38 9.01 -24.66 0.85
CA PHE A 38 8.43 -24.91 -0.46
C PHE A 38 8.75 -23.81 -1.48
N GLY A 39 8.81 -22.56 -1.04
CA GLY A 39 9.01 -21.40 -1.90
C GLY A 39 7.84 -21.12 -2.83
N LEU A 40 8.14 -20.27 -3.83
CA LEU A 40 7.26 -19.89 -4.92
C LEU A 40 7.86 -20.34 -6.26
N THR A 41 7.03 -20.46 -7.29
CA THR A 41 7.48 -20.56 -8.69
C THR A 41 8.08 -19.22 -9.16
N GLU A 42 8.77 -19.20 -10.32
CA GLU A 42 9.24 -17.94 -10.88
C GLU A 42 8.08 -16.99 -11.22
N ASP A 43 6.98 -17.53 -11.74
CA ASP A 43 5.77 -16.76 -12.04
C ASP A 43 5.11 -16.21 -10.77
N GLU A 44 5.06 -17.00 -9.70
CA GLU A 44 4.54 -16.55 -8.39
C GLU A 44 5.47 -15.50 -7.75
N TRP A 45 6.79 -15.60 -7.93
CA TRP A 45 7.73 -14.56 -7.48
C TRP A 45 7.56 -13.25 -8.25
N SER A 46 7.37 -13.34 -9.57
CA SER A 46 7.06 -12.20 -10.42
C SER A 46 5.73 -11.56 -9.97
N THR A 47 4.70 -12.39 -9.80
CA THR A 47 3.37 -11.97 -9.33
C THR A 47 3.44 -11.31 -7.95
N LEU A 48 4.23 -11.84 -7.02
CA LEU A 48 4.42 -11.25 -5.68
C LEU A 48 5.11 -9.88 -5.75
N SER A 49 6.07 -9.71 -6.66
CA SER A 49 6.74 -8.43 -6.85
C SER A 49 5.76 -7.39 -7.41
N MET A 50 4.99 -7.78 -8.43
CA MET A 50 3.95 -6.93 -9.00
C MET A 50 2.84 -6.60 -7.99
N TYR A 51 2.49 -7.54 -7.12
CA TYR A 51 1.55 -7.31 -6.02
C TYR A 51 1.98 -6.16 -5.13
N PHE A 52 3.26 -6.07 -4.76
CA PHE A 52 3.76 -4.97 -3.93
C PHE A 52 3.76 -3.64 -4.68
N VAL A 53 4.14 -3.63 -5.97
CA VAL A 53 4.07 -2.43 -6.81
C VAL A 53 2.63 -1.89 -6.87
N TYR A 54 1.67 -2.73 -7.27
CA TYR A 54 0.28 -2.28 -7.39
C TYR A 54 -0.37 -1.99 -6.05
N PHE A 55 0.08 -2.64 -4.98
CA PHE A 55 -0.35 -2.27 -3.64
C PHE A 55 0.15 -0.87 -3.24
N GLU A 56 1.41 -0.52 -3.53
CA GLU A 56 1.92 0.82 -3.29
C GLU A 56 1.21 1.88 -4.15
N ASP A 57 0.99 1.59 -5.43
CA ASP A 57 0.24 2.46 -6.35
C ASP A 57 -1.17 2.73 -5.83
N LEU A 58 -1.88 1.68 -5.39
CA LEU A 58 -3.21 1.82 -4.78
C LEU A 58 -3.17 2.72 -3.54
N GLY A 59 -2.14 2.60 -2.71
CA GLY A 59 -1.98 3.46 -1.54
C GLY A 59 -1.70 4.92 -1.87
N VAL A 60 -0.96 5.17 -2.94
CA VAL A 60 -0.71 6.51 -3.47
C VAL A 60 -2.01 7.11 -4.00
N THR A 61 -2.73 6.40 -4.87
CA THR A 61 -3.96 6.94 -5.50
C THR A 61 -5.07 7.19 -4.48
N VAL A 62 -5.27 6.29 -3.51
CA VAL A 62 -6.27 6.48 -2.45
C VAL A 62 -5.94 7.69 -1.58
N GLN A 63 -4.67 7.87 -1.19
CA GLN A 63 -4.27 9.04 -0.38
C GLN A 63 -4.33 10.36 -1.16
N LEU A 64 -3.95 10.35 -2.44
CA LEU A 64 -4.12 11.50 -3.33
C LEU A 64 -5.60 11.87 -3.48
N LYS A 65 -6.49 10.89 -3.67
CA LYS A 65 -7.93 11.12 -3.79
C LYS A 65 -8.48 11.87 -2.57
N THR A 66 -8.10 11.47 -1.36
CA THR A 66 -8.51 12.16 -0.12
C THR A 66 -8.00 13.60 -0.07
N TRP A 67 -6.74 13.83 -0.46
CA TRP A 67 -6.17 15.18 -0.49
C TRP A 67 -6.87 16.06 -1.53
N LEU A 68 -7.04 15.57 -2.76
CA LEU A 68 -7.72 16.27 -3.84
C LEU A 68 -9.17 16.59 -3.49
N GLU A 69 -9.89 15.68 -2.83
CA GLU A 69 -11.24 15.96 -2.34
C GLU A 69 -11.22 17.13 -1.35
N THR A 70 -10.36 17.05 -0.33
CA THR A 70 -10.24 18.09 0.71
C THR A 70 -9.90 19.45 0.09
N ASP A 71 -8.92 19.49 -0.82
CA ASP A 71 -8.47 20.74 -1.43
C ASP A 71 -9.51 21.30 -2.42
N SER A 72 -10.21 20.45 -3.17
CA SER A 72 -11.31 20.87 -4.03
C SER A 72 -12.44 21.53 -3.24
N GLN A 73 -12.81 20.98 -2.07
CA GLN A 73 -13.84 21.58 -1.22
C GLN A 73 -13.36 22.91 -0.64
N ARG A 74 -12.09 23.01 -0.24
CA ARG A 74 -11.48 24.26 0.25
C ARG A 74 -11.53 25.36 -0.82
N LEU A 75 -11.07 25.06 -2.04
CA LEU A 75 -11.05 26.02 -3.16
C LEU A 75 -12.47 26.43 -3.57
N LYS A 76 -13.41 25.48 -3.64
CA LYS A 76 -14.82 25.74 -3.91
C LYS A 76 -15.43 26.69 -2.87
N ALA A 77 -15.12 26.49 -1.58
CA ALA A 77 -15.61 27.38 -0.52
C ALA A 77 -15.07 28.81 -0.65
N ILE A 78 -13.79 28.97 -1.03
CA ILE A 78 -13.20 30.30 -1.28
C ILE A 78 -13.89 30.97 -2.47
N LEU A 79 -14.05 30.26 -3.59
CA LEU A 79 -14.72 30.76 -4.79
C LEU A 79 -16.16 31.24 -4.49
N ILE A 80 -16.95 30.42 -3.79
CA ILE A 80 -18.32 30.78 -3.39
C ILE A 80 -18.30 32.03 -2.52
N ASN A 81 -17.37 32.12 -1.56
CA ASN A 81 -17.27 33.28 -0.66
C ASN A 81 -16.94 34.58 -1.40
N GLU A 82 -16.00 34.55 -2.35
CA GLU A 82 -15.66 35.71 -3.19
C GLU A 82 -16.87 36.15 -4.02
N MET A 83 -17.53 35.20 -4.68
CA MET A 83 -18.72 35.47 -5.50
C MET A 83 -19.88 36.04 -4.66
N SER A 84 -20.12 35.52 -3.46
CA SER A 84 -21.16 36.04 -2.54
C SER A 84 -20.86 37.47 -2.07
N ARG A 85 -19.60 37.89 -2.07
CA ARG A 85 -19.19 39.27 -1.75
C ARG A 85 -19.21 40.20 -2.98
N GLY A 86 -19.64 39.70 -4.15
CA GLY A 86 -19.58 40.44 -5.41
C GLY A 86 -18.15 40.61 -5.95
N VAL A 87 -17.17 39.90 -5.39
CA VAL A 87 -15.78 39.94 -5.84
C VAL A 87 -15.61 38.92 -6.96
N GLN A 88 -15.07 39.36 -8.10
CA GLN A 88 -14.68 38.44 -9.18
C GLN A 88 -13.50 37.59 -8.73
N PRO A 89 -13.60 36.25 -8.79
CA PRO A 89 -12.50 35.40 -8.39
C PRO A 89 -11.23 35.66 -9.21
N GLY A 90 -10.09 35.64 -8.52
CA GLY A 90 -8.80 35.78 -9.20
C GLY A 90 -8.60 34.66 -10.21
N ARG A 91 -8.10 34.97 -11.42
CA ARG A 91 -7.84 33.96 -12.47
C ARG A 91 -7.02 32.79 -11.93
N GLY A 92 -6.00 33.05 -11.12
CA GLY A 92 -5.17 31.99 -10.53
C GLY A 92 -5.96 30.99 -9.68
N LEU A 93 -6.95 31.44 -8.91
CA LEU A 93 -7.80 30.57 -8.09
C LEU A 93 -8.71 29.69 -8.96
N VAL A 94 -9.27 30.26 -10.03
CA VAL A 94 -10.11 29.51 -10.98
C VAL A 94 -9.30 28.44 -11.70
N HIS A 95 -8.09 28.76 -12.17
CA HIS A 95 -7.20 27.78 -12.81
C HIS A 95 -6.80 26.68 -11.82
N GLN A 96 -6.40 27.02 -10.60
CA GLN A 96 -6.05 26.04 -9.57
C GLN A 96 -7.21 25.08 -9.26
N TYR A 97 -8.44 25.59 -9.19
CA TYR A 97 -9.62 24.75 -8.97
C TYR A 97 -9.88 23.82 -10.16
N ALA A 98 -9.76 24.32 -11.40
CA ALA A 98 -9.90 23.51 -12.61
C ALA A 98 -8.84 22.39 -12.68
N ASP A 99 -7.59 22.70 -12.33
CA ASP A 99 -6.48 21.74 -12.29
C ASP A 99 -6.75 20.63 -11.27
N ILE A 100 -7.21 20.97 -10.06
CA ILE A 100 -7.59 19.99 -9.04
C ILE A 100 -8.74 19.09 -9.55
N LEU A 101 -9.75 19.64 -10.22
CA LEU A 101 -10.84 18.84 -10.79
C LEU A 101 -10.33 17.87 -11.87
N HIS A 102 -9.43 18.33 -12.75
CA HIS A 102 -8.80 17.49 -13.76
C HIS A 102 -8.00 16.34 -13.12
N GLN A 103 -7.18 16.65 -12.11
CA GLN A 103 -6.40 15.65 -11.38
C GLN A 103 -7.29 14.65 -10.64
N LYS A 104 -8.45 15.06 -10.09
CA LYS A 104 -9.44 14.14 -9.49
C LYS A 104 -9.90 13.09 -10.49
N MET A 105 -10.16 13.47 -11.73
CA MET A 105 -10.56 12.52 -12.79
C MET A 105 -9.43 11.52 -13.10
N ILE A 106 -8.20 12.00 -13.26
CA ILE A 106 -7.03 11.15 -13.52
C ILE A 106 -6.80 10.16 -12.37
N ILE A 107 -6.80 10.65 -11.12
CA ILE A 107 -6.54 9.81 -9.95
C ILE A 107 -7.66 8.80 -9.71
N HIS A 108 -8.91 9.14 -10.02
CA HIS A 108 -10.01 8.19 -9.95
C HIS A 108 -9.77 6.98 -10.85
N GLU A 109 -9.41 7.23 -12.11
CA GLU A 109 -9.12 6.18 -13.08
C GLU A 109 -7.85 5.41 -12.74
N ALA A 110 -6.79 6.09 -12.31
CA ALA A 110 -5.56 5.45 -11.83
C ALA A 110 -5.82 4.53 -10.64
N SER A 111 -6.67 4.95 -9.69
CA SER A 111 -7.04 4.13 -8.53
C SER A 111 -7.81 2.89 -8.93
N ARG A 112 -8.73 3.00 -9.90
CA ARG A 112 -9.47 1.85 -10.45
C ARG A 112 -8.51 0.84 -11.08
N LEU A 113 -7.62 1.30 -11.95
CA LEU A 113 -6.64 0.45 -12.62
C LEU A 113 -5.65 -0.20 -11.63
N ALA A 114 -5.16 0.55 -10.64
CA ALA A 114 -4.28 0.03 -9.60
C ALA A 114 -4.99 -1.07 -8.78
N PHE A 115 -6.26 -0.87 -8.44
CA PHE A 115 -7.06 -1.88 -7.75
C PHE A 115 -7.25 -3.16 -8.59
N GLU A 116 -7.60 -3.04 -9.88
CA GLU A 116 -7.78 -4.17 -10.79
C GLU A 116 -6.49 -4.99 -10.94
N LYS A 117 -5.36 -4.30 -11.16
CA LYS A 117 -4.04 -4.92 -11.28
C LYS A 117 -3.61 -5.58 -9.97
N TRP A 118 -3.79 -4.90 -8.84
CA TRP A 118 -3.52 -5.46 -7.52
C TRP A 118 -4.36 -6.72 -7.28
N LYS A 119 -5.67 -6.68 -7.59
CA LYS A 119 -6.57 -7.83 -7.46
C LYS A 119 -6.13 -9.01 -8.32
N ALA A 120 -5.80 -8.78 -9.59
CA ALA A 120 -5.29 -9.83 -10.47
C ALA A 120 -4.00 -10.49 -9.92
N THR A 121 -3.08 -9.70 -9.35
CA THR A 121 -1.89 -10.27 -8.70
C THR A 121 -2.20 -10.99 -7.39
N ALA A 122 -3.22 -10.55 -6.65
CA ALA A 122 -3.68 -11.23 -5.45
C ALA A 122 -4.26 -12.61 -5.78
N ASP A 123 -5.10 -12.68 -6.81
CA ASP A 123 -5.69 -13.93 -7.31
C ASP A 123 -4.60 -14.89 -7.81
N GLY A 124 -3.58 -14.37 -8.51
CA GLY A 124 -2.42 -15.16 -8.96
C GLY A 124 -1.53 -15.72 -7.84
N LEU A 125 -1.72 -15.26 -6.59
CA LEU A 125 -1.00 -15.75 -5.41
C LEU A 125 -1.90 -16.59 -4.49
N GLU A 126 -3.16 -16.81 -4.86
CA GLU A 126 -4.12 -17.54 -4.04
C GLU A 126 -3.60 -18.94 -3.69
N GLY A 127 -3.87 -19.39 -2.46
CA GLY A 127 -3.36 -20.68 -1.99
C GLY A 127 -1.86 -20.76 -1.69
N THR A 128 -1.05 -19.72 -1.97
CA THR A 128 0.35 -19.68 -1.51
C THR A 128 0.44 -19.35 -0.01
N ALA A 129 1.44 -19.91 0.68
CA ALA A 129 1.64 -19.63 2.11
C ALA A 129 1.94 -18.15 2.39
N VAL A 130 2.65 -17.47 1.47
CA VAL A 130 2.96 -16.04 1.57
C VAL A 130 1.68 -15.20 1.47
N PHE A 131 0.77 -15.53 0.56
CA PHE A 131 -0.47 -14.78 0.38
C PHE A 131 -1.46 -15.00 1.51
N ARG A 132 -1.59 -16.24 1.99
CA ARG A 132 -2.35 -16.50 3.23
C ARG A 132 -1.80 -15.72 4.40
N GLY A 133 -0.47 -15.60 4.49
CA GLY A 133 0.21 -14.72 5.43
C GLY A 133 -0.25 -13.27 5.25
N LEU A 134 -0.02 -12.69 4.06
CA LEU A 134 -0.35 -11.29 3.71
C LEU A 134 -1.79 -10.96 4.09
N ARG A 135 -2.74 -11.80 3.67
CA ARG A 135 -4.17 -11.61 3.92
C ARG A 135 -4.51 -11.62 5.40
N THR A 136 -3.91 -12.51 6.18
CA THR A 136 -4.12 -12.52 7.64
C THR A 136 -3.45 -11.35 8.31
N ASN A 137 -2.20 -11.05 7.95
CA ASN A 137 -1.45 -9.96 8.57
C ASN A 137 -2.17 -8.62 8.36
N ARG A 138 -2.71 -8.37 7.16
CA ARG A 138 -3.46 -7.16 6.85
C ARG A 138 -4.71 -6.93 7.70
N LYS A 139 -5.31 -7.99 8.26
CA LYS A 139 -6.46 -7.90 9.16
C LYS A 139 -6.08 -7.55 10.60
N LEU A 140 -4.78 -7.55 10.92
CA LEU A 140 -4.30 -7.18 12.26
C LEU A 140 -4.20 -5.67 12.37
N VAL A 141 -4.69 -5.12 13.49
CA VAL A 141 -4.83 -3.68 13.78
C VAL A 141 -3.50 -2.88 13.74
N TYR A 142 -2.35 -3.55 13.57
CA TYR A 142 -1.03 -2.91 13.61
C TYR A 142 -0.03 -3.46 12.61
N TRP A 143 -0.47 -4.12 11.53
CA TRP A 143 0.47 -4.69 10.55
C TRP A 143 1.38 -3.61 9.94
N TRP A 144 0.81 -2.42 9.71
CA TRP A 144 1.51 -1.23 9.24
C TRP A 144 2.36 -0.55 10.32
N TRP A 145 2.55 -1.13 11.50
CA TRP A 145 3.46 -0.63 12.53
C TRP A 145 4.69 -1.52 12.72
N ALA A 146 4.84 -2.56 11.92
CA ALA A 146 6.02 -3.40 11.97
C ALA A 146 7.29 -2.54 11.83
N LEU A 147 8.28 -2.79 12.71
CA LEU A 147 9.49 -1.98 12.84
C LEU A 147 10.19 -1.71 11.50
N TRP A 148 10.24 -2.72 10.64
CA TRP A 148 10.89 -2.61 9.32
C TRP A 148 10.14 -1.70 8.36
N LEU A 149 8.80 -1.67 8.42
CA LEU A 149 7.99 -0.74 7.64
C LEU A 149 8.17 0.69 8.15
N ASN A 150 8.21 0.89 9.47
CA ASN A 150 8.54 2.20 10.07
C ASN A 150 9.91 2.68 9.61
N LYS A 151 10.91 1.80 9.64
CA LYS A 151 12.29 2.13 9.21
C LYS A 151 12.35 2.49 7.73
N GLN A 152 11.68 1.74 6.87
CA GLN A 152 11.61 2.04 5.43
C GLN A 152 10.91 3.39 5.18
N CYS A 153 9.79 3.66 5.88
CA CYS A 153 9.12 4.95 5.79
C CYS A 153 10.04 6.10 6.24
N ALA A 154 10.77 5.93 7.34
CA ALA A 154 11.72 6.92 7.83
C ALA A 154 12.91 7.15 6.88
N GLN A 155 13.48 6.07 6.30
CA GLN A 155 14.57 6.15 5.32
C GLN A 155 14.15 6.86 4.04
N ALA A 156 12.88 6.74 3.65
CA ALA A 156 12.31 7.46 2.51
C ALA A 156 11.92 8.93 2.84
N GLY A 157 12.34 9.47 4.00
CA GLY A 157 11.96 10.83 4.44
C GLY A 157 10.49 10.99 4.84
N GLY A 158 9.77 9.86 5.02
CA GLY A 158 8.35 9.84 5.34
C GLY A 158 8.03 10.23 6.78
N CYS A 159 6.74 10.22 7.11
CA CYS A 159 6.22 10.68 8.40
C CYS A 159 6.82 9.99 9.64
N CYS A 160 7.36 8.78 9.51
CA CYS A 160 8.02 8.07 10.60
C CYS A 160 9.33 8.74 11.06
N ALA A 161 10.00 9.52 10.21
CA ALA A 161 11.17 10.30 10.58
C ALA A 161 10.84 11.73 11.07
N ARG A 162 9.56 12.14 11.02
CA ARG A 162 9.15 13.53 11.23
C ARG A 162 8.32 13.70 12.51
N SER A 163 8.26 14.93 13.01
CA SER A 163 7.46 15.29 14.18
C SER A 163 5.94 15.16 13.94
N CYS A 164 5.46 15.22 12.70
CA CYS A 164 4.01 15.14 12.40
C CYS A 164 3.39 13.80 12.82
N LYS A 165 4.14 12.69 12.77
CA LYS A 165 3.73 11.33 13.19
C LYS A 165 2.31 10.93 12.75
N CYS A 166 1.83 11.41 11.59
CA CYS A 166 0.44 11.15 11.18
C CYS A 166 0.17 9.66 10.92
N CYS A 167 1.22 8.85 10.68
CA CYS A 167 1.16 7.40 10.60
C CYS A 167 0.68 6.72 11.89
N THR A 168 0.78 7.37 13.06
CA THR A 168 0.32 6.83 14.35
C THR A 168 -0.96 7.49 14.88
N ARG A 169 -1.40 8.61 14.28
CA ARG A 169 -2.54 9.41 14.78
C ARG A 169 -3.90 8.94 14.27
N ASN A 170 -3.98 8.42 13.04
CA ASN A 170 -5.24 7.90 12.52
C ASN A 170 -5.47 6.46 13.01
N LYS A 171 -6.31 6.33 14.04
CA LYS A 171 -6.74 5.07 14.66
C LYS A 171 -7.80 4.32 13.86
N VAL A 172 -8.44 4.97 12.90
CA VAL A 172 -9.47 4.38 12.04
C VAL A 172 -8.92 4.35 10.63
N ARG A 173 -8.19 3.28 10.32
CA ARG A 173 -8.04 2.88 8.93
C ARG A 173 -8.98 1.71 8.78
N ASP A 174 -10.16 1.97 8.23
CA ASP A 174 -11.05 0.89 7.84
C ASP A 174 -10.23 -0.12 7.03
N LEU A 175 -10.34 -1.37 7.43
CA LEU A 175 -9.56 -2.48 6.86
C LEU A 175 -10.07 -2.87 5.47
N ASP A 176 -11.00 -2.10 4.91
CA ASP A 176 -11.51 -2.29 3.58
C ASP A 176 -10.52 -1.72 2.54
N PHE A 177 -10.42 -2.38 1.39
CA PHE A 177 -9.43 -2.01 0.38
C PHE A 177 -9.67 -0.62 -0.24
N GLU A 178 -10.86 -0.06 -0.03
CA GLU A 178 -11.23 1.30 -0.43
C GLU A 178 -10.61 2.38 0.48
N THR A 179 -10.25 2.03 1.71
CA THR A 179 -9.66 2.91 2.71
C THR A 179 -8.26 2.42 3.02
N TRP A 180 -7.23 3.11 2.52
CA TRP A 180 -5.85 2.66 2.64
C TRP A 180 -5.41 2.34 4.08
N GLY A 181 -5.35 1.05 4.39
CA GLY A 181 -4.94 0.47 5.67
C GLY A 181 -3.44 0.38 5.93
N GLY A 182 -2.59 0.94 5.06
CA GLY A 182 -1.12 0.81 5.14
C GLY A 182 -0.39 2.04 5.67
N HIS A 183 0.94 2.05 5.68
CA HIS A 183 1.74 3.24 6.01
C HIS A 183 1.41 4.44 5.12
N CYS A 184 1.67 5.66 5.60
CA CYS A 184 1.62 6.85 4.75
C CYS A 184 2.56 6.65 3.54
N THR A 185 2.02 6.85 2.33
CA THR A 185 2.82 6.96 1.11
C THR A 185 3.25 8.42 0.95
N PRO A 186 4.11 8.79 -0.03
CA PRO A 186 4.44 10.19 -0.25
C PRO A 186 3.23 11.03 -0.71
N ALA A 187 2.10 10.39 -1.06
CA ALA A 187 0.83 11.05 -1.32
C ALA A 187 0.04 11.45 -0.06
N CYS A 188 0.54 11.14 1.14
CA CYS A 188 -0.12 11.57 2.36
C CYS A 188 -0.16 13.10 2.44
N SER A 189 -1.24 13.70 2.95
CA SER A 189 -1.35 15.18 3.05
C SER A 189 -0.15 15.83 3.78
N CYS A 190 0.33 15.27 4.92
CA CYS A 190 1.54 15.78 5.60
C CYS A 190 2.80 15.68 4.68
N CYS A 191 2.86 14.68 3.80
CA CYS A 191 3.96 14.42 2.88
C CYS A 191 3.92 15.40 1.71
N LEU A 192 2.76 15.57 1.07
CA LEU A 192 2.53 16.51 -0.03
C LEU A 192 2.87 17.95 0.39
N HIS A 193 2.37 18.41 1.54
CA HIS A 193 2.68 19.75 2.04
C HIS A 193 4.18 19.96 2.27
N HIS A 194 4.89 18.92 2.73
CA HIS A 194 6.33 19.01 2.94
C HIS A 194 7.13 19.02 1.64
N LEU A 195 6.68 18.30 0.61
CA LEU A 195 7.34 18.21 -0.69
C LEU A 195 7.02 19.39 -1.63
N GLY A 196 6.01 20.19 -1.29
CA GLY A 196 5.40 21.16 -2.20
C GLY A 196 4.36 20.46 -3.09
N VAL A 197 3.09 20.84 -2.93
CA VAL A 197 1.92 20.17 -3.52
C VAL A 197 1.99 20.01 -5.04
N ASP A 198 2.61 20.97 -5.74
CA ASP A 198 2.69 20.97 -7.21
C ASP A 198 3.66 19.93 -7.78
N ARG A 199 4.75 19.61 -7.07
CA ARG A 199 5.76 18.64 -7.53
C ARG A 199 5.34 17.19 -7.31
N ALA A 200 4.45 16.96 -6.34
CA ALA A 200 4.19 15.62 -5.88
C ALA A 200 3.30 14.83 -6.84
N ILE A 201 2.30 15.45 -7.48
CA ILE A 201 1.29 14.72 -8.25
C ILE A 201 1.87 14.18 -9.56
N GLU A 202 2.70 14.96 -10.24
CA GLU A 202 3.44 14.52 -11.43
C GLU A 202 4.46 13.41 -11.11
N GLN A 203 5.08 13.45 -9.93
CA GLN A 203 6.07 12.46 -9.48
C GLN A 203 5.48 11.22 -8.79
N LEU A 204 4.17 11.23 -8.49
CA LEU A 204 3.46 10.16 -7.81
C LEU A 204 2.81 9.15 -8.78
N GLY A 205 2.97 9.35 -10.09
CA GLY A 205 2.52 8.42 -11.13
C GLY A 205 3.17 7.03 -11.12
N SER A 206 2.59 6.14 -11.92
CA SER A 206 2.89 4.71 -12.04
C SER A 206 4.35 4.43 -12.46
N GLY A 207 4.84 3.22 -12.14
CA GLY A 207 6.16 2.75 -12.57
C GLY A 207 7.26 2.89 -11.51
N ARG A 208 6.89 3.02 -10.23
CA ARG A 208 7.86 2.99 -9.14
C ARG A 208 8.41 1.58 -8.97
N GLU A 209 9.73 1.50 -8.83
CA GLU A 209 10.34 0.28 -8.33
C GLU A 209 9.79 -0.01 -6.92
N PRO A 210 9.46 -1.28 -6.63
CA PRO A 210 9.05 -1.64 -5.29
C PRO A 210 10.18 -1.30 -4.31
N ARG A 211 9.82 -0.74 -3.14
CA ARG A 211 10.81 -0.25 -2.17
C ARG A 211 11.71 -1.34 -1.57
N PHE A 212 11.45 -2.59 -1.89
CA PHE A 212 12.29 -3.73 -1.61
C PHE A 212 12.06 -4.81 -2.67
N ASP A 213 13.09 -5.60 -2.95
CA ASP A 213 12.98 -6.71 -3.89
C ASP A 213 12.54 -7.98 -3.17
N SER A 214 11.31 -8.43 -3.47
CA SER A 214 10.75 -9.64 -2.85
C SER A 214 11.44 -10.93 -3.34
N ARG A 215 11.96 -10.95 -4.58
CA ARG A 215 12.69 -12.09 -5.16
C ARG A 215 14.04 -12.28 -4.47
N GLU A 216 14.61 -11.18 -4.00
CA GLU A 216 15.93 -11.15 -3.37
C GLU A 216 15.89 -11.28 -1.84
N MET A 217 14.83 -11.91 -1.30
CA MET A 217 14.68 -12.17 0.15
C MET A 217 15.87 -12.95 0.75
N ARG A 218 16.61 -13.69 -0.07
CA ARG A 218 17.78 -14.47 0.37
C ARG A 218 19.07 -13.66 0.36
N LYS A 219 19.19 -12.67 -0.54
CA LYS A 219 20.41 -11.87 -0.71
C LYS A 219 20.61 -10.86 0.41
N THR A 220 19.56 -10.23 0.92
CA THR A 220 19.70 -9.20 1.96
C THR A 220 18.84 -9.48 3.19
N ARG A 221 19.38 -9.14 4.37
CA ARG A 221 18.61 -9.13 5.62
C ARG A 221 17.41 -8.19 5.54
N PHE A 222 17.55 -7.07 4.82
CA PHE A 222 16.50 -6.08 4.61
C PHE A 222 15.31 -6.67 3.86
N ASN A 223 15.49 -7.24 2.67
CA ASN A 223 14.40 -7.80 1.86
C ASN A 223 13.66 -8.91 2.60
N ARG A 224 14.39 -9.76 3.33
CA ARG A 224 13.80 -10.81 4.16
C ARG A 224 12.88 -10.24 5.25
N LYS A 225 13.37 -9.22 5.95
CA LYS A 225 12.63 -8.61 7.05
C LYS A 225 11.45 -7.78 6.57
N MET A 226 11.56 -7.14 5.40
CA MET A 226 10.44 -6.48 4.73
C MET A 226 9.35 -7.48 4.34
N LEU A 227 9.71 -8.59 3.68
CA LEU A 227 8.74 -9.63 3.35
C LEU A 227 8.08 -10.22 4.60
N HIS A 228 8.84 -10.47 5.67
CA HIS A 228 8.27 -10.94 6.93
C HIS A 228 7.32 -9.92 7.57
N ALA A 229 7.66 -8.64 7.53
CA ALA A 229 6.81 -7.58 8.05
C ALA A 229 5.50 -7.46 7.28
N TYR A 230 5.55 -7.53 5.94
CA TYR A 230 4.36 -7.49 5.08
C TYR A 230 3.52 -8.76 5.16
N ALA A 231 4.14 -9.92 5.00
CA ALA A 231 3.42 -11.19 4.85
C ALA A 231 3.12 -11.86 6.19
N PHE A 232 4.03 -11.85 7.16
CA PHE A 232 3.86 -12.70 8.35
C PHE A 232 3.65 -11.91 9.64
N GLY A 233 3.88 -10.59 9.64
CA GLY A 233 3.82 -9.79 10.88
C GLY A 233 4.87 -10.22 11.91
N LEU A 234 5.96 -10.86 11.47
CA LEU A 234 7.04 -11.36 12.32
C LEU A 234 8.22 -10.38 12.28
N LEU A 235 8.76 -10.03 13.45
CA LEU A 235 9.86 -9.08 13.61
C LEU A 235 11.25 -9.65 13.26
#